data_AF-A0A1V2UJB8-F1
#
_entry.id   AF-A0A1V2UJB8-F1
#
_cell.length_a   1.000
_cell.length_b   1.000
_cell.length_c   1.000
_cell.angle_alpha   90.00
_cell.angle_beta   90.00
_cell.angle_gamma   90.00
#
_symmetry.space_group_name_H-M   'P 1'
#
loop_
_entity.id
_entity.type
_entity.pdbx_description
1 polymer ?
#
loop_
_entity_poly.entity_id
_entity_poly.type
_entity_poly.pdbx_seq_one_letter_code
_entity_poly.pdbx_strand_id
1 'polypeptide(L)' 'MYEQPILFLGIGGCLLIGNIFLLLSDYKNNLIVNESKRNLSINALVLILVIATVVLGIIYLFMINQQL' A
#
# COMPACT_ATOMS: atom_id res chain seq x y z
N MET A 1 10.48 -10.22 -19.18
CA MET A 1 10.67 -8.76 -19.03
C MET A 1 9.63 -8.12 -18.10
N TYR A 2 8.33 -8.41 -18.22
CA TYR A 2 7.29 -7.80 -17.38
C TYR A 2 6.95 -8.55 -16.07
N GLU A 3 7.53 -9.72 -15.80
CA GLU A 3 7.18 -10.54 -14.62
C GLU A 3 7.42 -9.81 -13.29
N GLN A 4 8.55 -9.12 -13.15
CA GLN A 4 8.89 -8.39 -11.93
C GLN A 4 7.93 -7.23 -11.62
N PRO A 5 7.64 -6.29 -12.55
CA PRO A 5 6.70 -5.20 -12.26
C PRO A 5 5.26 -5.67 -12.04
N ILE A 6 4.83 -6.76 -12.70
CA ILE A 6 3.50 -7.36 -12.46
C ILE A 6 3.42 -7.94 -11.04
N LEU A 7 4.47 -8.60 -10.56
CA LEU A 7 4.56 -9.09 -9.18
C LEU A 7 4.52 -7.95 -8.16
N PHE A 8 5.27 -6.87 -8.38
CA PHE A 8 5.25 -5.69 -7.51
C PHE A 8 3.87 -5.01 -7.47
N LEU A 9 3.18 -4.93 -8.61
CA LEU A 9 1.82 -4.38 -8.69
C LEU A 9 0.80 -5.28 -8.00
N GLY A 10 0.88 -6.60 -8.20
CA GLY A 10 -0.03 -7.56 -7.59
C GLY A 10 0.11 -7.58 -6.06
N ILE A 11 1.34 -7.74 -5.56
CA ILE A 11 1.62 -7.77 -4.12
C ILE A 11 1.31 -6.40 -3.50
N GLY A 12 1.75 -5.31 -4.14
CA GLY A 12 1.46 -3.95 -3.71
C GLY A 12 -0.04 -3.67 -3.64
N GLY A 13 -0.81 -4.10 -4.64
CA GLY A 13 -2.27 -3.97 -4.67
C GLY A 13 -2.97 -4.74 -3.56
N CYS A 14 -2.62 -6.02 -3.36
CA CYS A 14 -3.17 -6.83 -2.27
C CYS A 14 -2.86 -6.23 -0.90
N LEU A 15 -1.63 -5.76 -0.69
CA LEU A 15 -1.24 -5.08 0.54
C LEU A 15 -2.02 -3.77 0.73
N LEU A 16 -2.31 -3.03 -0.34
CA LEU A 16 -3.04 -1.77 -0.27
C LEU A 16 -4.48 -1.98 0.19
N ILE A 17 -5.15 -2.99 -0.37
CA ILE A 17 -6.52 -3.36 0.01
C ILE A 17 -6.56 -3.79 1.49
N GLY A 18 -5.62 -4.65 1.90
CA GLY A 18 -5.51 -5.09 3.29
C GLY A 18 -5.23 -3.92 4.25
N ASN A 19 -4.36 -2.99 3.86
CA ASN A 19 -4.01 -1.85 4.70
C ASN A 19 -5.17 -0.86 4.85
N ILE A 20 -5.90 -0.59 3.77
CA ILE A 20 -7.11 0.27 3.81
C ILE A 20 -8.15 -0.34 4.76
N PHE A 21 -8.36 -1.65 4.70
CA PHE A 21 -9.30 -2.32 5.60
C PHE A 21 -8.89 -2.20 7.08
N LEU A 22 -7.62 -2.45 7.39
CA LEU A 22 -7.07 -2.31 8.74
C LEU A 22 -7.13 -0.85 9.23
N LEU A 23 -6.83 0.12 8.36
CA LEU A 23 -6.85 1.55 8.69
C LEU A 23 -8.29 2.03 8.96
N LEU A 24 -9.28 1.58 8.19
CA LEU A 24 -10.69 1.87 8.43
C LEU A 24 -11.20 1.21 9.72
N SER A 25 -10.77 -0.02 10.00
CA SER A 25 -11.11 -0.72 11.25
C SER A 25 -10.53 0.02 12.47
N ASP A 26 -9.26 0.39 12.43
CA ASP A 26 -8.59 1.12 13.50
C ASP A 26 -9.14 2.55 13.67
N TYR A 27 -9.52 3.21 12.57
CA TYR A 27 -10.19 4.51 12.61
C TYR A 27 -11.54 4.40 13.33
N LYS A 28 -12.35 3.39 12.98
CA LYS A 28 -13.62 3.11 13.66
C LYS A 28 -13.41 2.80 15.15
N ASN A 29 -12.41 1.99 15.49
CA ASN A 29 -12.10 1.64 16.88
C ASN A 29 -11.62 2.85 17.69
N ASN A 30 -10.81 3.75 17.10
CA ASN A 30 -10.40 4.99 17.76
C ASN A 30 -11.58 5.92 18.07
N LEU A 31 -12.59 5.97 17.20
CA LEU A 31 -13.79 6.78 17.42
C LEU A 31 -14.72 6.22 18.50
N ILE A 32 -14.76 4.90 18.67
CA ILE A 32 -15.71 4.21 19.57
C ILE A 32 -15.09 3.91 20.94
N VAL A 33 -13.83 3.48 20.99
CA VAL A 33 -13.21 2.89 22.19
C VAL A 33 -12.07 3.73 22.76
N ASN A 34 -11.65 4.80 22.08
CA ASN A 34 -10.50 5.64 22.47
C ASN A 34 -9.23 4.80 22.73
N GLU A 35 -8.99 3.79 21.88
CA GLU A 35 -7.76 3.01 21.91
C GLU A 35 -6.54 3.85 21.49
N SER A 36 -5.33 3.31 21.69
CA SER A 36 -4.11 4.07 21.48
C SER A 36 -3.95 4.50 20.01
N LYS A 37 -3.76 5.81 19.79
CA LYS A 37 -3.48 6.43 18.47
C LYS A 37 -2.25 5.83 17.74
N ARG A 38 -1.44 5.01 18.42
CA ARG A 38 -0.23 4.38 17.89
C ARG A 38 -0.51 3.39 16.75
N ASN A 39 -1.62 2.65 16.80
CA ASN A 39 -1.94 1.68 15.74
C ASN A 39 -2.35 2.39 14.44
N LEU A 40 -3.07 3.51 14.57
CA LEU A 40 -3.48 4.33 13.44
C LEU A 40 -2.26 4.95 12.71
N SER A 41 -1.27 5.44 13.46
CA SER A 41 -0.06 6.02 12.86
C SER A 41 0.84 4.98 12.19
N ILE A 42 0.92 3.76 12.75
CA ILE A 42 1.63 2.64 12.13
C ILE A 42 0.95 2.23 10.82
N ASN A 43 -0.38 2.06 10.81
CA ASN A 43 -1.11 1.74 9.59
C ASN A 43 -0.98 2.84 8.53
N ALA A 44 -1.05 4.11 8.93
CA ALA A 44 -0.83 5.21 7.98
C ALA A 44 0.59 5.19 7.36
N LEU A 45 1.62 4.87 8.15
CA LEU A 45 2.99 4.69 7.66
C LEU A 45 3.09 3.52 6.68
N VAL A 46 2.46 2.39 7.00
CA VAL A 46 2.48 1.21 6.12
C VAL A 46 1.74 1.52 4.81
N LEU A 47 0.62 2.24 4.86
CA LEU A 47 -0.10 2.70 3.67
C LEU A 47 0.82 3.51 2.73
N ILE A 48 1.58 4.47 3.27
CA ILE A 48 2.52 5.28 2.49
C ILE A 48 3.59 4.39 1.82
N LEU A 49 4.11 3.40 2.55
CA LEU A 49 5.10 2.45 2.04
C LEU A 49 4.54 1.59 0.90
N VAL A 50 3.30 1.12 1.03
CA VAL A 50 2.63 0.35 -0.01
C VAL A 50 2.36 1.20 -1.26
N ILE A 51 1.90 2.44 -1.09
CA ILE A 51 1.72 3.39 -2.20
C ILE A 51 3.03 3.62 -2.94
N ALA A 52 4.14 3.85 -2.22
CA ALA A 52 5.46 4.01 -2.81
C ALA A 52 5.88 2.77 -3.63
N THR A 53 5.58 1.56 -3.12
CA THR A 53 5.87 0.30 -3.81
C THR A 53 5.08 0.17 -5.13
N VAL A 54 3.80 0.55 -5.12
CA VAL A 54 2.96 0.56 -6.33
C VAL A 54 3.46 1.58 -7.35
N VAL A 55 3.78 2.80 -6.91
CA VAL A 55 4.31 3.86 -7.79
C VAL A 55 5.62 3.42 -8.45
N LEU A 56 6.54 2.82 -7.69
CA LEU A 56 7.78 2.26 -8.23
C LEU A 56 7.51 1.15 -9.26
N GLY A 57 6.54 0.27 -8.99
CA GLY A 57 6.11 -0.75 -9.95
C GLY A 57 5.60 -0.17 -11.27
N ILE A 58 4.80 0.91 -11.21
CA ILE A 58 4.30 1.63 -12.39
C ILE A 58 5.45 2.28 -13.16
N ILE A 59 6.34 3.01 -12.47
CA ILE A 59 7.51 3.66 -13.10
C ILE A 59 8.38 2.64 -13.82
N TYR A 60 8.64 1.49 -13.18
CA TYR A 60 9.44 0.42 -13.75
C TYR A 60 8.80 -0.18 -15.02
N LEU A 61 7.46 -0.35 -15.01
CA LEU A 61 6.69 -0.77 -16.18
C LEU A 61 6.83 0.22 -17.34
N PHE A 62 6.74 1.52 -17.06
CA PHE A 62 6.95 2.58 -18.06
C PHE A 62 8.38 2.61 -18.60
N MET A 63 9.40 2.39 -17.75
CA MET A 63 10.80 2.33 -18.19
C MET A 63 11.04 1.17 -19.17
N ILE A 64 10.52 -0.02 -18.88
CA ILE A 64 10.62 -1.18 -19.79
C ILE A 64 9.92 -0.88 -21.11
N ASN A 65 8.75 -0.24 -21.07
CA ASN A 65 7.96 0.06 -22.27
C ASN A 65 8.57 1.18 -23.14
N GLN A 66 9.39 2.08 -22.58
CA GLN A 66 10.11 3.09 -23.36
C GLN A 66 11.44 2.58 -23.94
N GLN A 67 11.94 1.43 -23.49
CA GLN A 67 13.15 0.79 -24.04
C GLN A 67 12.86 -0.15 -25.21
N LEU A 68 11.59 -0.39 -25.54
CA LEU A 68 11.09 -1.23 -26.65
C LEU A 68 10.63 -0.39 -27.83
#